data_AF-A0A5S4F096-F1
#
_entry.id   AF-A0A5S4F096-F1
#
_cell.length_a   1.000
_cell.length_b   1.000
_cell.length_c   1.000
_cell.angle_alpha   90.00
_cell.angle_beta   90.00
_cell.angle_gamma   90.00
#
_symmetry.space_group_name_H-M   'P 1'
#
loop_
_entity.id
_entity.type
_entity.pdbx_description
1 polymer ?
#
loop_
_entity_poly.entity_id
_entity_poly.type
_entity_poly.pdbx_seq_one_letter_code
_entity_poly.pdbx_strand_id
1 'polypeptide(L)'
;MRLPPHILVVNGIKVRRPVFLLGAPHSGTDLMARALKRSPGFHVTMGRASVAHVVHAFARKPSIGRTSGAVRVMRDALAESWQVLPGSCGQCAEPCREAGGVTGAGPCVVTGDVTRFGDGSPDLIYSAPVLLRAFPDARFVQLIRDGRDVAADMMADPACLAWFRPAMLTEQTEFPNAFLGVNKDEHLDRWKAMPAAGKCALRWRSAVRLSAELRRTLPAEQLLTIRYEDLVLEPGHAVTTLTEFLETRVPKVALYTRAPKVGSWRTRLRPDDLELVEKVGREELKRLGYPKS
;
A
#
# COMPACT_ATOMS: atom_id res chain seq x y z
N MET A 1 21.85 13.55 -16.02
CA MET A 1 22.33 12.23 -16.49
C MET A 1 21.17 11.25 -16.36
N ARG A 2 20.67 10.66 -17.46
CA ARG A 2 19.71 9.54 -17.36
C ARG A 2 20.47 8.35 -16.78
N LEU A 3 20.03 7.81 -15.64
CA LEU A 3 20.60 6.59 -15.08
C LEU A 3 20.54 5.48 -16.16
N PRO A 4 21.61 4.71 -16.39
CA PRO A 4 21.56 3.60 -17.33
C PRO A 4 20.41 2.66 -16.95
N PRO A 5 19.72 2.06 -17.94
CA PRO A 5 18.60 1.17 -17.67
C PRO A 5 19.09 0.01 -16.81
N HIS A 6 18.68 0.00 -15.54
CA HIS A 6 19.03 -1.05 -14.59
C HIS A 6 18.20 -2.30 -14.94
N ILE A 7 18.88 -3.41 -15.24
CA ILE A 7 18.24 -4.68 -15.51
C ILE A 7 18.21 -5.47 -14.21
N LEU A 8 17.02 -5.59 -13.61
CA LEU A 8 16.79 -6.53 -12.50
C LEU A 8 16.31 -7.87 -13.06
N VAL A 9 16.93 -8.96 -12.60
CA VAL A 9 16.57 -10.33 -12.95
C VAL A 9 16.28 -11.10 -11.66
N VAL A 10 15.14 -11.79 -11.61
CA VAL A 10 14.71 -12.62 -10.48
C VAL A 10 14.35 -13.99 -11.03
N ASN A 11 14.93 -15.06 -10.48
CA ASN A 11 14.74 -16.43 -10.97
C ASN A 11 14.92 -16.60 -12.50
N GLY A 12 15.87 -15.88 -13.10
CA GLY A 12 16.11 -15.89 -14.55
C GLY A 12 15.14 -15.04 -15.38
N ILE A 13 14.19 -14.36 -14.74
CA ILE A 13 13.15 -13.55 -15.39
C ILE A 13 13.52 -12.07 -15.27
N LYS A 14 13.60 -11.38 -16.41
CA LYS A 14 13.80 -9.92 -16.42
C LYS A 14 12.55 -9.23 -15.88
N VAL A 15 12.70 -8.45 -14.81
CA VAL A 15 11.62 -7.65 -14.25
C VAL A 15 11.25 -6.54 -15.24
N ARG A 16 9.98 -6.50 -15.65
CA ARG A 16 9.40 -5.47 -16.53
C ARG A 16 8.02 -5.10 -16.04
N ARG A 17 7.69 -3.80 -16.07
CA ARG A 17 6.39 -3.24 -15.68
C ARG A 17 5.81 -3.87 -14.40
N PRO A 18 6.59 -3.94 -13.31
CA PRO A 18 6.10 -4.52 -12.06
C PRO A 18 4.90 -3.73 -11.53
N VAL A 19 4.03 -4.41 -10.79
CA VAL A 19 2.78 -3.81 -10.28
C VAL A 19 2.89 -3.53 -8.79
N PHE A 20 2.61 -2.30 -8.38
CA PHE A 20 2.56 -1.91 -6.98
C PHE A 20 1.16 -1.46 -6.59
N LEU A 21 0.64 -2.02 -5.50
CA LEU A 21 -0.65 -1.65 -4.95
C LEU A 21 -0.44 -0.59 -3.87
N LEU A 22 -1.02 0.58 -4.09
CA LEU A 22 -0.82 1.74 -3.24
C LEU A 22 -2.15 2.16 -2.60
N GLY A 23 -2.10 2.59 -1.35
CA GLY A 23 -3.27 3.10 -0.65
C GLY A 23 -2.91 3.44 0.79
N ALA A 24 -3.81 4.14 1.48
CA ALA A 24 -3.71 4.24 2.92
C ALA A 24 -3.83 2.84 3.56
N PRO A 25 -3.33 2.65 4.79
CA PRO A 25 -3.63 1.44 5.55
C PRO A 25 -5.13 1.13 5.51
N HIS A 26 -5.49 -0.14 5.32
CA HIS A 26 -6.88 -0.60 5.23
C HIS A 26 -7.72 0.01 4.10
N SER A 27 -7.13 0.57 3.04
CA SER A 27 -7.87 0.97 1.83
C SER A 27 -8.26 -0.18 0.90
N GLY A 28 -7.97 -1.45 1.26
CA GLY A 28 -8.28 -2.63 0.45
C GLY A 28 -7.20 -3.02 -0.57
N THR A 29 -5.96 -2.58 -0.38
CA THR A 29 -4.81 -3.04 -1.18
C THR A 29 -4.59 -4.55 -1.04
N ASP A 30 -4.91 -5.13 0.12
CA ASP A 30 -4.79 -6.56 0.39
C ASP A 30 -5.77 -7.39 -0.46
N LEU A 31 -7.02 -6.94 -0.64
CA LEU A 31 -8.01 -7.58 -1.50
C LEU A 31 -7.52 -7.63 -2.94
N MET A 32 -6.97 -6.51 -3.40
CA MET A 32 -6.41 -6.40 -4.74
C MET A 32 -5.17 -7.27 -4.92
N ALA A 33 -4.31 -7.33 -3.90
CA ALA A 33 -3.12 -8.17 -3.92
C ALA A 33 -3.47 -9.66 -3.99
N ARG A 34 -4.50 -10.08 -3.23
CA ARG A 34 -5.06 -11.44 -3.31
C ARG A 34 -5.54 -11.77 -4.72
N ALA A 35 -6.22 -10.83 -5.38
CA ALA A 35 -6.67 -11.01 -6.76
C ALA A 35 -5.52 -11.14 -7.74
N LEU A 36 -4.55 -10.23 -7.71
CA LEU A 36 -3.38 -10.30 -8.59
C LEU A 36 -2.54 -11.54 -8.34
N LYS A 37 -2.40 -11.98 -7.10
CA LYS A 37 -1.66 -13.20 -6.76
C LYS A 37 -2.26 -14.47 -7.38
N ARG A 38 -3.56 -14.47 -7.66
CA ARG A 38 -4.27 -15.58 -8.33
C ARG A 38 -4.38 -15.39 -9.84
N SER A 39 -3.88 -14.27 -10.37
CA SER A 39 -3.89 -14.01 -11.81
C SER A 39 -2.79 -14.82 -12.51
N PRO A 40 -3.06 -15.40 -13.69
CA PRO A 40 -2.05 -16.08 -14.47
C PRO A 40 -0.83 -15.19 -14.73
N GLY A 41 0.37 -15.74 -14.53
CA GLY A 41 1.64 -15.07 -14.78
C GLY A 41 2.08 -14.04 -13.75
N PHE A 42 1.30 -13.80 -12.70
CA PHE A 42 1.68 -12.88 -11.64
C PHE A 42 2.38 -13.58 -10.48
N HIS A 43 3.52 -13.03 -10.06
CA HIS A 43 4.11 -13.29 -8.75
C HIS A 43 3.98 -12.02 -7.88
N VAL A 44 2.93 -11.98 -7.05
CA VAL A 44 2.68 -10.87 -6.12
C VAL A 44 2.97 -11.29 -4.68
N THR A 45 3.77 -10.47 -4.01
CA THR A 45 4.08 -10.58 -2.59
C THR A 45 3.24 -9.61 -1.75
N MET A 46 3.02 -10.00 -0.49
CA MET A 46 2.22 -9.22 0.46
C MET A 46 2.88 -9.30 1.83
N GLY A 47 3.27 -8.16 2.39
CA GLY A 47 3.77 -8.05 3.77
C GLY A 47 5.09 -8.79 4.00
N ARG A 48 5.98 -8.83 2.99
CA ARG A 48 7.31 -9.43 3.15
C ARG A 48 8.15 -8.57 4.09
N ALA A 49 8.83 -9.19 5.06
CA ALA A 49 9.64 -8.48 6.04
C ALA A 49 10.75 -7.64 5.39
N SER A 50 11.41 -8.16 4.34
CA SER A 50 12.43 -7.43 3.58
C SER A 50 11.91 -6.09 3.05
N VAL A 51 10.72 -6.08 2.44
CA VAL A 51 10.08 -4.87 1.91
C VAL A 51 9.59 -3.97 3.06
N ALA A 52 8.91 -4.54 4.05
CA ALA A 52 8.38 -3.80 5.19
C ALA A 52 9.49 -3.07 5.97
N HIS A 53 10.65 -3.71 6.19
CA HIS A 53 11.79 -3.09 6.85
C HIS A 53 12.30 -1.86 6.10
N VAL A 54 12.41 -1.94 4.77
CA VAL A 54 12.86 -0.81 3.94
C VAL A 54 11.83 0.32 3.93
N VAL A 55 10.54 -0.01 3.73
CA VAL A 55 9.44 0.98 3.77
C VAL A 55 9.42 1.70 5.12
N HIS A 56 9.55 0.96 6.23
CA HIS A 56 9.56 1.51 7.57
C HIS A 56 10.84 2.27 7.91
N ALA A 57 11.99 1.92 7.32
CA ALA A 57 13.21 2.71 7.43
C ALA A 57 13.03 4.07 6.76
N PHE A 58 12.45 4.11 5.56
CA PHE A 58 12.13 5.37 4.87
C PHE A 58 11.04 6.17 5.61
N ALA A 59 10.07 5.50 6.22
CA ALA A 59 9.06 6.15 7.05
C ALA A 59 9.67 6.85 8.28
N ARG A 60 10.65 6.23 8.95
CA ARG A 60 11.36 6.84 10.08
C ARG A 60 12.29 7.96 9.65
N LYS A 61 13.01 7.80 8.54
CA LYS A 61 13.95 8.79 7.99
C LYS A 61 13.64 9.07 6.53
N PRO A 62 12.69 9.98 6.22
CA PRO A 62 12.35 10.33 4.85
C PRO A 62 13.54 10.87 4.04
N SER A 63 14.58 11.42 4.70
CA SER A 63 15.82 11.85 4.04
C SER A 63 16.52 10.71 3.30
N ILE A 64 16.55 9.50 3.89
CA ILE A 64 17.16 8.30 3.28
C ILE A 64 16.47 7.99 1.96
N GLY A 65 15.13 8.08 1.94
CA GLY A 65 14.31 7.84 0.74
C GLY A 65 14.60 8.81 -0.42
N ARG A 66 15.33 9.91 -0.20
CA ARG A 66 15.73 10.86 -1.27
C ARG A 66 17.10 10.57 -1.86
N THR A 67 17.87 9.70 -1.24
CA THR A 67 19.21 9.32 -1.70
C THR A 67 19.15 8.44 -2.95
N SER A 68 20.27 8.36 -3.67
CA SER A 68 20.47 7.36 -4.74
C SER A 68 20.52 5.94 -4.18
N GLY A 69 21.02 5.75 -2.96
CA GLY A 69 21.10 4.46 -2.27
C GLY A 69 19.73 3.83 -1.99
N ALA A 70 18.70 4.64 -1.71
CA ALA A 70 17.34 4.15 -1.49
C ALA A 70 16.79 3.34 -2.66
N VAL A 71 17.15 3.70 -3.90
CA VAL A 71 16.74 2.96 -5.10
C VAL A 71 17.34 1.56 -5.09
N ARG A 72 18.62 1.42 -4.75
CA ARG A 72 19.28 0.12 -4.67
C ARG A 72 18.67 -0.75 -3.57
N VAL A 73 18.52 -0.20 -2.36
CA VAL A 73 17.97 -0.94 -1.22
C VAL A 73 16.53 -1.40 -1.48
N MET A 74 15.69 -0.55 -2.10
CA MET A 74 14.33 -0.93 -2.47
C MET A 74 14.32 -2.06 -3.52
N ARG A 75 15.20 -1.99 -4.54
CA ARG A 75 15.32 -3.06 -5.54
C ARG A 75 15.78 -4.37 -4.92
N ASP A 76 16.80 -4.33 -4.05
CA ASP A 76 17.33 -5.51 -3.39
C ASP A 76 16.26 -6.19 -2.51
N ALA A 77 15.51 -5.40 -1.73
CA ALA A 77 14.43 -5.92 -0.89
C ALA A 77 13.29 -6.55 -1.70
N LEU A 78 12.91 -5.95 -2.84
CA LEU A 78 11.90 -6.50 -3.74
C LEU A 78 12.42 -7.73 -4.49
N ALA A 79 13.66 -7.72 -4.96
CA ALA A 79 14.30 -8.85 -5.61
C ALA A 79 14.39 -10.07 -4.68
N GLU A 80 14.70 -9.85 -3.40
CA GLU A 80 14.65 -10.88 -2.36
C GLU A 80 13.23 -11.36 -2.13
N SER A 81 12.26 -10.43 -2.06
CA SER A 81 10.86 -10.77 -1.83
C SER A 81 10.27 -11.65 -2.93
N TRP A 82 10.71 -11.44 -4.18
CA TRP A 82 10.23 -12.11 -5.38
C TRP A 82 10.94 -13.43 -5.70
N GLN A 83 11.90 -13.87 -4.86
CA GLN A 83 12.58 -15.15 -5.07
C GLN A 83 11.60 -16.32 -4.93
N VAL A 84 11.49 -17.12 -5.99
CA VAL A 84 10.74 -18.38 -6.03
C VAL A 84 11.71 -19.55 -5.85
N LEU A 85 11.99 -19.90 -4.60
CA LEU A 85 12.86 -21.01 -4.21
C LEU A 85 12.07 -22.05 -3.39
N PRO A 86 12.52 -23.31 -3.31
CA PRO A 86 12.00 -24.27 -2.34
C PRO A 86 12.02 -23.66 -0.93
N GLY A 87 10.88 -23.68 -0.24
CA GLY A 87 10.75 -23.11 1.11
C GLY A 87 10.61 -21.59 1.20
N SER A 88 10.73 -20.84 0.10
CA SER A 88 10.65 -19.36 0.07
C SER A 88 9.35 -18.79 0.68
N CYS A 89 8.25 -19.54 0.60
CA CYS A 89 6.96 -19.12 1.15
C CYS A 89 6.87 -19.32 2.66
N GLY A 90 7.78 -20.06 3.29
CA GLY A 90 7.87 -20.15 4.75
C GLY A 90 8.14 -18.80 5.42
N GLN A 91 8.76 -17.86 4.70
CA GLN A 91 9.03 -16.49 5.16
C GLN A 91 7.94 -15.49 4.76
N CYS A 92 6.87 -15.93 4.09
CA CYS A 92 5.74 -15.06 3.74
C CYS A 92 4.80 -14.90 4.93
N ALA A 93 4.21 -13.71 5.08
CA ALA A 93 3.11 -13.50 6.01
C ALA A 93 1.93 -14.43 5.70
N GLU A 94 1.16 -14.80 6.72
CA GLU A 94 0.02 -15.72 6.60
C GLU A 94 -0.98 -15.30 5.51
N PRO A 95 -1.43 -14.02 5.42
CA PRO A 95 -2.33 -13.60 4.35
C PRO A 95 -1.76 -13.83 2.94
N CYS A 96 -0.44 -13.72 2.77
CA CYS A 96 0.22 -13.99 1.48
C CYS A 96 0.18 -15.49 1.13
N ARG A 97 0.44 -16.37 2.11
CA ARG A 97 0.39 -17.83 1.91
C ARG A 97 -1.03 -18.30 1.59
N GLU A 98 -2.01 -17.81 2.34
CA GLU A 98 -3.43 -18.09 2.14
C GLU A 98 -3.91 -17.63 0.75
N ALA A 99 -3.53 -16.41 0.36
CA ALA A 99 -3.87 -15.85 -0.95
C ALA A 99 -3.35 -16.72 -2.11
N GLY A 100 -2.14 -17.28 -1.96
CA GLY A 100 -1.51 -18.17 -2.93
C GLY A 100 -1.92 -19.64 -2.83
N GLY A 101 -2.82 -20.02 -1.92
CA GLY A 101 -3.21 -21.42 -1.72
C GLY A 101 -2.07 -22.32 -1.24
N VAL A 102 -1.09 -21.77 -0.51
CA VAL A 102 0.11 -22.51 -0.09
C VAL A 102 -0.22 -23.41 1.09
N THR A 103 -0.23 -24.73 0.86
CA THR A 103 -0.32 -25.76 1.91
C THR A 103 1.10 -26.29 2.21
N GLY A 104 1.91 -25.52 2.95
CA GLY A 104 3.28 -25.89 3.31
C GLY A 104 4.31 -24.76 3.09
N ALA A 105 5.51 -25.11 2.63
CA ALA A 105 6.62 -24.16 2.47
C ALA A 105 6.69 -23.49 1.08
N GLY A 106 5.75 -23.80 0.18
CA GLY A 106 5.66 -23.28 -1.19
C GLY A 106 6.38 -24.15 -2.24
N PRO A 107 6.62 -23.62 -3.45
CA PRO A 107 6.39 -22.23 -3.86
C PRO A 107 4.90 -21.91 -4.08
N CYS A 108 4.55 -20.62 -4.03
CA CYS A 108 3.19 -20.13 -4.27
C CYS A 108 2.83 -19.92 -5.75
N VAL A 109 3.79 -20.19 -6.64
CA VAL A 109 3.70 -20.02 -8.09
C VAL A 109 4.74 -20.91 -8.76
N VAL A 110 4.48 -21.33 -10.00
CA VAL A 110 5.45 -22.03 -10.84
C VAL A 110 6.32 -20.99 -11.55
N THR A 111 7.64 -21.03 -11.33
CA THR A 111 8.58 -20.02 -11.85
C THR A 111 8.45 -19.82 -13.37
N GLY A 112 8.27 -20.90 -14.14
CA GLY A 112 8.14 -20.83 -15.61
C GLY A 112 6.91 -20.06 -16.11
N ASP A 113 5.88 -19.90 -15.27
CA ASP A 113 4.66 -19.19 -15.64
C ASP A 113 4.78 -17.69 -15.36
N VAL A 114 5.75 -17.25 -14.54
CA VAL A 114 5.84 -15.87 -14.07
C VAL A 114 6.28 -14.94 -15.20
N THR A 115 5.42 -13.98 -15.53
CA THR A 115 5.68 -12.92 -16.51
C THR A 115 5.70 -11.53 -15.89
N ARG A 116 5.10 -11.37 -14.70
CA ARG A 116 5.03 -10.07 -14.02
C ARG A 116 5.17 -10.22 -12.50
N PHE A 117 5.99 -9.36 -11.93
CA PHE A 117 6.17 -9.25 -10.48
C PHE A 117 5.31 -8.12 -9.90
N GLY A 118 4.99 -8.21 -8.62
CA GLY A 118 4.34 -7.11 -7.93
C GLY A 118 4.42 -7.23 -6.41
N ASP A 119 4.05 -6.15 -5.74
CA ASP A 119 3.95 -6.12 -4.28
C ASP A 119 2.74 -5.29 -3.83
N GLY A 120 2.01 -5.82 -2.86
CA GLY A 120 0.89 -5.16 -2.21
C GLY A 120 1.06 -5.08 -0.71
N SER A 121 2.30 -4.96 -0.23
CA SER A 121 2.57 -4.78 1.19
C SER A 121 1.91 -3.49 1.71
N PRO A 122 1.56 -3.43 3.01
CA PRO A 122 1.10 -2.20 3.64
C PRO A 122 2.10 -1.06 3.43
N ASP A 123 1.61 0.17 3.45
CA ASP A 123 2.43 1.40 3.51
C ASP A 123 3.32 1.72 2.30
N LEU A 124 3.23 0.94 1.21
CA LEU A 124 4.00 1.21 -0.02
C LEU A 124 3.78 2.62 -0.58
N ILE A 125 2.61 3.23 -0.36
CA ILE A 125 2.32 4.61 -0.81
C ILE A 125 3.35 5.62 -0.31
N TYR A 126 3.88 5.44 0.91
CA TYR A 126 4.89 6.34 1.48
C TYR A 126 6.27 6.17 0.85
N SER A 127 6.48 5.10 0.09
CA SER A 127 7.68 4.83 -0.70
C SER A 127 7.47 5.00 -2.21
N ALA A 128 6.30 5.47 -2.65
CA ALA A 128 5.97 5.58 -4.08
C ALA A 128 7.01 6.37 -4.91
N PRO A 129 7.59 7.50 -4.42
CA PRO A 129 8.66 8.18 -5.15
C PRO A 129 9.92 7.34 -5.32
N VAL A 130 10.24 6.46 -4.35
CA VAL A 130 11.40 5.55 -4.45
C VAL A 130 11.08 4.41 -5.41
N LEU A 131 9.87 3.84 -5.33
CA LEU A 131 9.39 2.80 -6.24
C LEU A 131 9.43 3.27 -7.71
N LEU A 132 8.97 4.50 -7.99
CA LEU A 132 9.01 5.07 -9.34
C LEU A 132 10.44 5.26 -9.86
N ARG A 133 11.39 5.69 -9.00
CA ARG A 133 12.81 5.76 -9.39
C ARG A 133 13.45 4.39 -9.55
N ALA A 134 13.02 3.40 -8.75
CA ALA A 134 13.49 2.03 -8.82
C ALA A 134 12.97 1.29 -10.06
N PHE A 135 11.72 1.55 -10.46
CA PHE A 135 11.05 0.92 -11.58
C PHE A 135 10.29 1.98 -12.39
N PRO A 136 10.98 2.73 -13.27
CA PRO A 136 10.35 3.80 -14.05
C PRO A 136 9.23 3.34 -14.98
N ASP A 137 9.18 2.06 -15.32
CA ASP A 137 8.16 1.41 -16.16
C ASP A 137 7.05 0.72 -15.33
N ALA A 138 7.07 0.85 -14.00
CA ALA A 138 6.08 0.24 -13.12
C ALA A 138 4.65 0.71 -13.42
N ARG A 139 3.69 -0.17 -13.10
CA ARG A 139 2.27 0.14 -13.04
C ARG A 139 1.84 0.23 -11.58
N PHE A 140 1.08 1.26 -11.27
CA PHE A 140 0.56 1.52 -9.93
C PHE A 140 -0.96 1.37 -9.95
N VAL A 141 -1.50 0.62 -8.99
CA VAL A 141 -2.95 0.55 -8.76
C VAL A 141 -3.21 1.15 -7.39
N GLN A 142 -3.91 2.28 -7.38
CA GLN A 142 -4.18 3.07 -6.20
C GLN A 142 -5.59 2.81 -5.69
N LEU A 143 -5.69 2.50 -4.41
CA LEU A 143 -6.96 2.27 -3.72
C LEU A 143 -7.29 3.49 -2.86
N ILE A 144 -8.47 4.07 -3.09
CA ILE A 144 -9.04 5.16 -2.31
C ILE A 144 -10.26 4.66 -1.56
N ARG A 145 -10.37 4.96 -0.26
CA ARG A 145 -11.47 4.56 0.61
C ARG A 145 -11.87 5.71 1.53
N ASP A 146 -13.12 5.72 1.98
CA ASP A 146 -13.63 6.67 2.99
C ASP A 146 -12.69 6.73 4.20
N GLY A 147 -12.19 7.94 4.51
CA GLY A 147 -11.26 8.17 5.60
C GLY A 147 -11.81 7.82 6.97
N ARG A 148 -13.13 7.80 7.14
CA ARG A 148 -13.78 7.38 8.38
C ARG A 148 -13.70 5.88 8.57
N ASP A 149 -13.96 5.09 7.53
CA ASP A 149 -13.78 3.63 7.57
C ASP A 149 -12.30 3.28 7.79
N VAL A 150 -11.41 3.94 7.05
CA VAL A 150 -9.96 3.72 7.19
C VAL A 150 -9.47 4.06 8.59
N ALA A 151 -9.92 5.18 9.18
CA ALA A 151 -9.57 5.53 10.55
C ALA A 151 -10.11 4.51 11.57
N ALA A 152 -11.36 4.06 11.41
CA ALA A 152 -11.96 3.04 12.27
C ALA A 152 -11.19 1.71 12.20
N ASP A 153 -10.70 1.32 11.02
CA ASP A 153 -9.90 0.11 10.82
C ASP A 153 -8.49 0.26 11.41
N MET A 154 -7.80 1.38 11.18
CA MET A 154 -6.49 1.62 11.81
C MET A 154 -6.57 1.67 13.34
N MET A 155 -7.66 2.21 13.90
CA MET A 155 -7.88 2.22 15.36
C MET A 155 -8.08 0.80 15.94
N ALA A 156 -8.51 -0.15 15.12
CA ALA A 156 -8.66 -1.54 15.51
C ALA A 156 -7.42 -2.40 15.19
N ASP A 157 -6.41 -1.84 14.53
CA ASP A 157 -5.17 -2.53 14.16
C ASP A 157 -4.02 -2.16 15.13
N PRO A 158 -3.59 -3.08 16.01
CA PRO A 158 -2.46 -2.86 16.90
C PRO A 158 -1.15 -2.51 16.19
N ALA A 159 -0.92 -3.02 14.97
CA ALA A 159 0.27 -2.71 14.19
C ALA A 159 0.26 -1.25 13.73
N CYS A 160 -0.90 -0.73 13.30
CA CYS A 160 -1.06 0.69 13.01
C CYS A 160 -0.89 1.55 14.26
N LEU A 161 -1.51 1.18 15.39
CA LEU A 161 -1.43 1.94 16.63
C LEU A 161 -0.03 1.92 17.27
N ALA A 162 0.76 0.88 17.03
CA ALA A 162 2.13 0.81 17.54
C ALA A 162 2.95 2.03 17.12
N TRP A 163 2.81 2.49 15.87
CA TRP A 163 3.48 3.69 15.33
C TRP A 163 3.17 4.99 16.07
N PHE A 164 2.08 5.03 16.84
CA PHE A 164 1.68 6.21 17.61
C PHE A 164 2.19 6.21 19.05
N ARG A 165 2.87 5.14 19.47
CA ARG A 165 3.46 5.03 20.80
C ARG A 165 4.73 5.88 20.88
N PRO A 166 4.98 6.57 22.01
CA PRO A 166 6.21 7.34 22.20
C PRO A 166 7.50 6.55 21.93
N ALA A 167 7.53 5.27 22.32
CA ALA A 167 8.68 4.38 22.09
C ALA A 167 9.03 4.17 20.61
N MET A 168 8.09 4.40 19.69
CA MET A 168 8.33 4.31 18.25
C MET A 168 8.88 5.61 17.65
N LEU A 169 8.81 6.73 18.39
CA LEU A 169 9.39 8.02 18.03
C LEU A 169 10.78 8.16 18.65
N THR A 170 11.74 7.43 18.12
CA THR A 170 13.14 7.51 18.56
C THR A 170 13.79 8.82 18.09
N GLU A 171 14.96 9.16 18.63
CA GLU A 171 15.80 10.30 18.16
C GLU A 171 16.14 10.22 16.66
N GLN A 172 16.02 9.02 16.08
CA GLN A 172 16.24 8.78 14.67
C GLN A 172 15.03 9.13 13.80
N THR A 173 13.87 9.43 14.39
CA THR A 173 12.65 9.74 13.64
C THR A 173 12.69 11.18 13.15
N GLU A 174 12.69 11.35 11.84
CA GLU A 174 12.71 12.65 11.18
C GLU A 174 11.30 13.21 10.98
N PHE A 175 11.20 14.53 11.12
CA PHE A 175 10.06 15.34 10.74
C PHE A 175 10.50 16.39 9.70
N PRO A 176 9.59 16.86 8.81
CA PRO A 176 8.20 16.45 8.67
C PRO A 176 8.08 15.00 8.17
N ASN A 177 7.02 14.32 8.61
CA ASN A 177 6.84 12.89 8.41
C ASN A 177 5.49 12.58 7.76
N ALA A 178 5.52 12.29 6.45
CA ALA A 178 4.32 11.96 5.68
C ALA A 178 3.66 10.68 6.17
N PHE A 179 4.41 9.70 6.67
CA PHE A 179 3.87 8.45 7.21
C PHE A 179 2.99 8.70 8.44
N LEU A 180 3.39 9.63 9.32
CA LEU A 180 2.60 10.03 10.50
C LEU A 180 1.57 11.14 10.22
N GLY A 181 1.56 11.66 8.99
CA GLY A 181 0.72 12.79 8.58
C GLY A 181 1.12 14.14 9.20
N VAL A 182 2.36 14.26 9.67
CA VAL A 182 2.93 15.47 10.25
C VAL A 182 3.69 16.25 9.17
N ASN A 183 3.08 17.30 8.63
CA ASN A 183 3.66 18.02 7.49
C ASN A 183 4.66 19.12 7.87
N LYS A 184 4.78 19.45 9.16
CA LYS A 184 5.71 20.45 9.70
C LYS A 184 6.14 20.07 11.12
N ASP A 185 7.38 20.38 11.47
CA ASP A 185 7.96 20.02 12.77
C ASP A 185 7.23 20.68 13.95
N GLU A 186 6.79 21.92 13.75
CA GLU A 186 6.00 22.69 14.73
C GLU A 186 4.68 21.99 15.14
N HIS A 187 4.20 21.02 14.36
CA HIS A 187 2.99 20.27 14.68
C HIS A 187 3.23 19.02 15.53
N LEU A 188 4.49 18.70 15.89
CA LEU A 188 4.83 17.45 16.57
C LEU A 188 4.17 17.33 17.95
N ASP A 189 4.23 18.36 18.79
CA ASP A 189 3.67 18.27 20.14
C ASP A 189 2.14 18.18 20.12
N ARG A 190 1.51 18.93 19.21
CA ARG A 190 0.07 18.78 18.93
C ARG A 190 -0.27 17.37 18.44
N TRP A 191 0.58 16.78 17.61
CA TRP A 191 0.39 15.41 17.15
C TRP A 191 0.56 14.42 18.30
N LYS A 192 1.56 14.57 19.18
CA LYS A 192 1.79 13.67 20.33
C LYS A 192 0.57 13.63 21.24
N ALA A 193 0.00 14.79 21.56
CA ALA A 193 -1.19 14.95 22.39
C ALA A 193 -2.52 14.54 21.68
N MET A 194 -2.50 14.29 20.37
CA MET A 194 -3.70 13.96 19.61
C MET A 194 -4.21 12.55 19.94
N PRO A 195 -5.54 12.37 20.09
CA PRO A 195 -6.15 11.04 20.17
C PRO A 195 -5.83 10.17 18.94
N ALA A 196 -5.88 8.84 19.12
CA ALA A 196 -5.57 7.89 18.06
C ALA A 196 -6.41 8.13 16.78
N ALA A 197 -7.71 8.44 16.92
CA ALA A 197 -8.59 8.75 15.80
C ALA A 197 -8.06 9.90 14.92
N GLY A 198 -7.56 10.97 15.54
CA GLY A 198 -6.96 12.09 14.81
C GLY A 198 -5.64 11.70 14.13
N LYS A 199 -4.78 10.93 14.81
CA LYS A 199 -3.52 10.42 14.22
C LYS A 199 -3.78 9.50 13.02
N CYS A 200 -4.77 8.62 13.14
CA CYS A 200 -5.30 7.80 12.05
C CYS A 200 -5.77 8.66 10.88
N ALA A 201 -6.60 9.67 11.13
CA ALA A 201 -7.08 10.58 10.09
C ALA A 201 -5.93 11.35 9.41
N LEU A 202 -4.91 11.80 10.16
CA LEU A 202 -3.72 12.46 9.60
C LEU A 202 -2.93 11.52 8.67
N ARG A 203 -2.74 10.27 9.09
CA ARG A 203 -2.05 9.23 8.29
C ARG A 203 -2.79 8.94 6.99
N TRP A 204 -4.11 8.71 7.06
CA TRP A 204 -4.98 8.56 5.88
C TRP A 204 -4.89 9.77 4.95
N ARG A 205 -5.04 10.98 5.51
CA ARG A 205 -5.00 12.24 4.77
C ARG A 205 -3.70 12.39 3.98
N SER A 206 -2.58 12.04 4.61
CA SER A 206 -1.27 12.09 3.97
C SER A 206 -1.15 11.11 2.80
N ALA A 207 -1.64 9.87 2.97
CA ALA A 207 -1.68 8.88 1.88
C ALA A 207 -2.57 9.32 0.71
N VAL A 208 -3.72 9.95 0.99
CA VAL A 208 -4.59 10.54 -0.04
C VAL A 208 -3.90 11.67 -0.80
N ARG A 209 -3.11 12.50 -0.11
CA ARG A 209 -2.35 13.58 -0.76
C ARG A 209 -1.22 13.03 -1.64
N LEU A 210 -0.51 12.01 -1.18
CA LEU A 210 0.49 11.30 -2.01
C LEU A 210 -0.16 10.67 -3.24
N SER A 211 -1.32 10.05 -3.06
CA SER A 211 -2.15 9.49 -4.13
C SER A 211 -2.56 10.55 -5.16
N ALA A 212 -3.02 11.71 -4.70
CA ALA A 212 -3.35 12.83 -5.59
C ALA A 212 -2.14 13.34 -6.37
N GLU A 213 -0.96 13.38 -5.75
CA GLU A 213 0.28 13.79 -6.41
C GLU A 213 0.72 12.79 -7.49
N LEU A 214 0.60 11.47 -7.24
CA LEU A 214 0.83 10.45 -8.27
C LEU A 214 -0.14 10.62 -9.44
N ARG A 215 -1.42 10.87 -9.17
CA ARG A 215 -2.43 11.12 -10.22
C ARG A 215 -2.13 12.36 -11.05
N ARG A 216 -1.51 13.38 -10.47
CA ARG A 216 -1.12 14.60 -11.17
C ARG A 216 0.12 14.41 -12.06
N THR A 217 0.98 13.45 -11.71
CA THR A 217 2.32 13.32 -12.30
C THR A 217 2.48 12.12 -13.22
N LEU A 218 1.73 11.04 -12.99
CA LEU A 218 1.81 9.81 -13.78
C LEU A 218 0.75 9.78 -14.89
N PRO A 219 1.10 9.23 -16.06
CA PRO A 219 0.15 9.06 -17.15
C PRO A 219 -0.79 7.87 -16.88
N ALA A 220 -1.94 7.82 -17.57
CA ALA A 220 -2.99 6.85 -17.34
C ALA A 220 -2.55 5.39 -17.58
N GLU A 221 -1.50 5.17 -18.37
CA GLU A 221 -0.93 3.85 -18.67
C GLU A 221 -0.09 3.28 -17.50
N GLN A 222 0.32 4.14 -16.57
CA GLN A 222 1.11 3.78 -15.38
C GLN A 222 0.33 3.87 -14.07
N LEU A 223 -0.83 4.53 -14.03
CA LEU A 223 -1.61 4.67 -12.81
C LEU A 223 -3.10 4.41 -13.06
N LEU A 224 -3.63 3.40 -12.37
CA LEU A 224 -5.07 3.17 -12.22
C LEU A 224 -5.50 3.55 -10.80
N THR A 225 -6.61 4.28 -10.66
CA THR A 225 -7.24 4.54 -9.35
C THR A 225 -8.57 3.81 -9.27
N ILE A 226 -8.75 3.03 -8.20
CA ILE A 226 -9.98 2.30 -7.90
C ILE A 226 -10.50 2.77 -6.54
N ARG A 227 -11.80 3.06 -6.45
CA ARG A 227 -12.44 3.29 -5.15
C ARG A 227 -12.76 1.96 -4.50
N TYR A 228 -12.49 1.86 -3.21
CA TYR A 228 -12.78 0.68 -2.42
C TYR A 228 -14.29 0.37 -2.43
N GLU A 229 -15.12 1.39 -2.38
CA GLU A 229 -16.57 1.24 -2.39
C GLU A 229 -17.04 0.61 -3.71
N ASP A 230 -16.51 1.08 -4.85
CA ASP A 230 -16.80 0.49 -6.17
C ASP A 230 -16.26 -0.93 -6.28
N LEU A 231 -15.08 -1.21 -5.71
CA LEU A 231 -14.50 -2.56 -5.65
C LEU A 231 -15.41 -3.55 -4.90
N VAL A 232 -16.05 -3.10 -3.81
CA VAL A 232 -16.92 -3.95 -2.98
C VAL A 232 -18.33 -4.05 -3.55
N LEU A 233 -18.89 -2.96 -4.06
CA LEU A 233 -20.27 -2.90 -4.57
C LEU A 233 -20.37 -3.47 -5.99
N GLU A 234 -19.36 -3.21 -6.82
CA GLU A 234 -19.32 -3.60 -8.25
C GLU A 234 -18.00 -4.32 -8.60
N PRO A 235 -17.64 -5.43 -7.92
CA PRO A 235 -16.38 -6.13 -8.12
C PRO A 235 -16.15 -6.56 -9.58
N GLY A 236 -17.24 -6.88 -10.29
CA GLY A 236 -17.18 -7.23 -11.71
C GLY A 236 -16.63 -6.11 -12.60
N HIS A 237 -17.02 -4.86 -12.36
CA HIS A 237 -16.54 -3.70 -13.11
C HIS A 237 -15.07 -3.41 -12.76
N ALA A 238 -14.74 -3.39 -11.47
CA ALA A 238 -13.37 -3.17 -11.00
C ALA A 238 -12.37 -4.19 -11.59
N VAL A 239 -12.74 -5.48 -11.69
CA VAL A 239 -11.92 -6.51 -12.35
C VAL A 239 -11.73 -6.24 -13.83
N THR A 240 -12.78 -5.81 -14.54
CA THR A 240 -12.68 -5.51 -15.97
C THR A 240 -11.69 -4.37 -16.19
N THR A 241 -11.85 -3.25 -15.49
CA THR A 241 -10.93 -2.10 -15.59
C THR A 241 -9.49 -2.49 -15.24
N LEU A 242 -9.30 -3.30 -14.21
CA LEU A 242 -7.98 -3.78 -13.82
C LEU A 242 -7.36 -4.72 -14.85
N THR A 243 -8.16 -5.62 -15.44
CA THR A 243 -7.74 -6.56 -16.48
C THR A 243 -7.26 -5.81 -17.72
N GLU A 244 -8.03 -4.79 -18.14
CA GLU A 244 -7.68 -3.91 -19.25
C GLU A 244 -6.39 -3.13 -18.95
N PHE A 245 -6.31 -2.49 -17.78
CA PHE A 245 -5.13 -1.72 -17.38
C PHE A 245 -3.86 -2.57 -17.27
N LEU A 246 -3.96 -3.80 -16.76
CA LEU A 246 -2.81 -4.68 -16.58
C LEU A 246 -2.49 -5.51 -17.82
N GLU A 247 -3.38 -5.54 -18.83
CA GLU A 247 -3.32 -6.41 -20.01
C GLU A 247 -3.22 -7.89 -19.63
N THR A 248 -3.86 -8.29 -18.54
CA THR A 248 -3.82 -9.67 -18.02
C THR A 248 -5.08 -9.96 -17.24
N ARG A 249 -5.67 -11.14 -17.50
CA ARG A 249 -6.90 -11.57 -16.84
C ARG A 249 -6.74 -11.60 -15.32
N VAL A 250 -7.59 -10.85 -14.61
CA VAL A 250 -7.71 -10.94 -13.16
C VAL A 250 -8.96 -11.75 -12.79
N PRO A 251 -8.86 -12.78 -11.92
CA PRO A 251 -10.00 -13.62 -11.59
C PRO A 251 -10.95 -12.92 -10.60
N LYS A 252 -12.23 -12.80 -10.98
CA LYS A 252 -13.29 -12.23 -10.12
C LYS A 252 -13.44 -12.94 -8.77
N VAL A 253 -13.25 -14.27 -8.76
CA VAL A 253 -13.42 -15.10 -7.56
C VAL A 253 -12.57 -14.64 -6.37
N ALA A 254 -11.41 -14.04 -6.66
CA ALA A 254 -10.47 -13.61 -5.63
C ALA A 254 -10.93 -12.36 -4.86
N LEU A 255 -11.91 -11.62 -5.39
CA LEU A 255 -12.48 -10.43 -4.74
C LEU A 255 -13.72 -10.72 -3.89
N TYR A 256 -14.32 -11.91 -3.99
CA TYR A 256 -15.46 -12.32 -3.15
C TYR A 256 -15.05 -12.85 -1.77
N THR A 257 -13.81 -12.60 -1.34
CA THR A 257 -13.38 -12.87 0.03
C THR A 257 -14.06 -11.90 1.01
N ARG A 258 -13.95 -12.17 2.32
CA ARG A 258 -14.52 -11.32 3.37
C ARG A 258 -13.85 -9.94 3.37
N ALA A 259 -14.47 -8.99 2.69
CA ALA A 259 -14.04 -7.59 2.64
C ALA A 259 -14.62 -6.79 3.83
N PRO A 260 -13.88 -5.80 4.37
CA PRO A 260 -14.43 -4.83 5.31
C PRO A 260 -15.71 -4.16 4.79
N LYS A 261 -16.75 -4.06 5.61
CA LYS A 261 -18.02 -3.45 5.21
C LYS A 261 -17.86 -1.95 4.95
N VAL A 262 -18.39 -1.47 3.83
CA VAL A 262 -18.49 -0.02 3.54
C VAL A 262 -19.40 0.65 4.56
N GLY A 263 -18.96 1.77 5.12
CA GLY A 263 -19.71 2.56 6.09
C GLY A 263 -19.73 1.99 7.51
N SER A 264 -18.87 1.03 7.82
CA SER A 264 -18.74 0.42 9.15
C SER A 264 -18.36 1.42 10.24
N TRP A 265 -17.74 2.55 9.86
CA TRP A 265 -17.40 3.65 10.75
C TRP A 265 -18.60 4.16 11.55
N ARG A 266 -19.82 4.11 10.99
CA ARG A 266 -21.06 4.59 11.63
C ARG A 266 -21.35 3.91 12.96
N THR A 267 -20.96 2.65 13.11
CA THR A 267 -21.19 1.87 14.34
C THR A 267 -19.91 1.67 15.15
N ARG A 268 -18.74 2.06 14.62
CA ARG A 268 -17.42 1.77 15.20
C ARG A 268 -16.71 3.00 15.76
N LEU A 269 -16.95 4.18 15.19
CA LEU A 269 -16.40 5.42 15.72
C LEU A 269 -17.35 5.99 16.77
N ARG A 270 -16.81 6.34 17.94
CA ARG A 270 -17.53 7.13 18.94
C ARG A 270 -17.75 8.55 18.39
N PRO A 271 -18.76 9.30 18.87
CA PRO A 271 -19.06 10.65 18.37
C PRO A 271 -17.84 11.59 18.34
N ASP A 272 -17.07 11.65 19.42
CA ASP A 272 -15.87 12.51 19.51
C ASP A 272 -14.77 12.09 18.52
N ASP A 273 -14.59 10.77 18.32
CA ASP A 273 -13.62 10.24 17.36
C ASP A 273 -14.05 10.56 15.93
N LEU A 274 -15.34 10.42 15.62
CA LEU A 274 -15.91 10.77 14.32
C LEU A 274 -15.75 12.26 14.02
N GLU A 275 -16.11 13.14 14.96
CA GLU A 275 -15.96 14.58 14.81
C GLU A 275 -14.49 14.94 14.53
N LEU A 276 -13.57 14.34 15.28
CA LEU A 276 -12.14 14.58 15.10
C LEU A 276 -11.64 14.09 13.73
N VAL A 277 -12.05 12.90 13.29
CA VAL A 277 -11.68 12.35 11.97
C VAL A 277 -12.21 13.23 10.84
N GLU A 278 -13.48 13.63 10.89
CA GLU A 278 -14.09 14.51 9.89
C GLU A 278 -13.46 15.90 9.90
N LYS A 279 -13.09 16.43 11.07
CA LYS A 279 -12.39 17.72 11.20
C LYS A 279 -11.00 17.66 10.59
N VAL A 280 -10.24 16.60 10.86
CA VAL A 280 -8.86 16.44 10.35
C VAL A 280 -8.83 16.18 8.84
N GLY A 281 -9.76 15.36 8.34
CA GLY A 281 -9.84 14.90 6.96
C GLY A 281 -10.81 15.69 6.07
N ARG A 282 -11.38 16.79 6.56
CA ARG A 282 -12.48 17.55 5.93
C ARG A 282 -12.28 17.80 4.44
N GLU A 283 -11.12 18.35 4.08
CA GLU A 283 -10.83 18.75 2.70
C GLU A 283 -10.72 17.54 1.78
N GLU A 284 -10.05 16.49 2.23
CA GLU A 284 -9.87 15.27 1.47
C GLU A 284 -11.17 14.47 1.33
N LEU A 285 -11.99 14.38 2.38
CA LEU A 285 -13.31 13.75 2.32
C LEU A 285 -14.20 14.47 1.29
N LYS A 286 -14.26 15.81 1.36
CA LYS A 286 -15.02 16.64 0.41
C LYS A 286 -14.53 16.45 -1.02
N ARG A 287 -13.21 16.54 -1.26
CA ARG A 287 -12.61 16.38 -2.61
C ARG A 287 -12.83 14.99 -3.19
N LEU A 288 -12.89 13.97 -2.36
CA LEU A 288 -13.15 12.58 -2.77
C LEU A 288 -14.64 12.25 -2.87
N GLY A 289 -15.54 13.22 -2.63
CA GLY A 289 -16.98 13.04 -2.75
C GLY A 289 -17.61 12.26 -1.60
N TYR A 290 -16.95 12.14 -0.45
CA TYR A 290 -17.55 11.57 0.75
C TYR A 290 -18.35 12.65 1.49
N PRO A 291 -19.70 12.55 1.55
CA PRO A 291 -20.52 13.55 2.21
C PRO A 291 -20.22 13.59 3.70
N LYS A 292 -20.36 14.77 4.30
CA LYS A 292 -20.34 14.93 5.76
C LYS A 292 -21.49 14.10 6.35
N SER A 293 -21.24 13.48 7.51
CA SER A 293 -22.28 12.79 8.28
C SER A 293 -23.41 13.70 8.73
#